data_AF-A0A658IM10-F1
#
_entry.id   AF-A0A658IM10-F1
#
_cell.length_a   1.000
_cell.length_b   1.000
_cell.length_c   1.000
_cell.angle_alpha   90.00
_cell.angle_beta   90.00
_cell.angle_gamma   90.00
#
_symmetry.space_group_name_H-M   'P 1'
#
loop_
_entity.id
_entity.type
_entity.pdbx_description
1 polymer ?
#
loop_
_entity_poly.entity_id
_entity_poly.type
_entity_poly.pdbx_seq_one_letter_code
_entity_poly.pdbx_strand_id
1 'polypeptide(L)'
;SSADTGGIIGRGMLVTLLNPKTLLFYISFFAQFINVQAEHSWMAFIILAAVMFAITLVYFGFLVFCGSYLLSRLKGNRRLSAIGNALVGMFFIGFAARLASATS
;
A
#
# COMPACT_ATOMS: atom_id res chain seq x y z
N SER A 1 0.46 -7.06 29.04
CA SER A 1 -0.72 -7.20 28.18
C SER A 1 -0.25 -7.57 26.78
N SER A 2 -0.12 -8.86 26.48
CA SER A 2 0.52 -9.38 25.25
C SER A 2 -0.37 -10.39 24.49
N ALA A 3 -1.66 -10.47 24.85
CA ALA A 3 -2.58 -11.48 24.32
C ALA A 3 -3.33 -11.08 23.04
N ASP A 4 -3.24 -9.83 22.56
CA ASP A 4 -4.07 -9.36 21.43
C ASP A 4 -3.33 -9.09 20.12
N THR A 5 -2.00 -9.25 20.06
CA THR A 5 -1.24 -8.96 18.82
C THR A 5 -1.66 -9.85 17.65
N GLY A 6 -1.94 -11.14 17.90
CA GLY A 6 -2.41 -12.07 16.87
C GLY A 6 -3.81 -11.71 16.34
N GLY A 7 -4.71 -11.28 17.24
CA GLY A 7 -6.04 -10.82 16.88
C GLY A 7 -6.03 -9.52 16.07
N ILE A 8 -5.10 -8.60 16.38
CA ILE A 8 -4.94 -7.33 15.67
C ILE A 8 -4.41 -7.56 14.24
N ILE A 9 -3.40 -8.43 14.06
CA ILE A 9 -2.87 -8.76 12.73
C ILE A 9 -3.94 -9.47 11.90
N GLY A 10 -4.64 -10.45 12.47
CA GLY A 10 -5.72 -11.17 11.78
C GLY A 10 -6.85 -10.24 11.36
N ARG A 11 -7.26 -9.29 12.23
CA ARG A 11 -8.24 -8.26 11.89
C ARG A 11 -7.76 -7.31 10.81
N GLY A 12 -6.50 -6.85 10.88
CA GLY A 12 -5.90 -5.99 9.84
C GLY A 12 -5.83 -6.69 8.48
N MET A 13 -5.45 -7.97 8.46
CA MET A 13 -5.47 -8.79 7.25
C MET A 13 -6.89 -8.97 6.73
N LEU A 14 -7.87 -9.30 7.59
CA LEU A 14 -9.27 -9.41 7.19
C LEU A 14 -9.79 -8.10 6.61
N VAL A 15 -9.56 -6.96 7.27
CA VAL A 15 -10.04 -5.65 6.78
C VAL A 15 -9.40 -5.28 5.44
N THR A 16 -8.13 -5.62 5.24
CA THR A 16 -7.42 -5.34 3.99
C THR A 16 -7.85 -6.28 2.86
N LEU A 17 -8.05 -7.57 3.16
CA LEU A 17 -8.49 -8.60 2.22
C LEU A 17 -9.97 -8.45 1.85
N LEU A 18 -10.83 -8.15 2.83
CA LEU A 18 -12.26 -7.88 2.65
C LEU A 18 -12.54 -6.41 2.32
N ASN A 19 -11.54 -5.60 1.98
CA ASN A 19 -11.80 -4.24 1.55
C ASN A 19 -12.57 -4.29 0.22
N PRO A 20 -13.86 -3.88 0.18
CA PRO A 20 -14.71 -4.10 -0.99
C PRO A 20 -14.18 -3.34 -2.21
N LYS A 21 -13.48 -2.22 -2.01
CA LYS A 21 -12.88 -1.46 -3.12
C LYS A 21 -11.76 -2.25 -3.80
N THR A 22 -10.85 -2.84 -3.01
CA THR A 22 -9.77 -3.67 -3.52
C THR A 22 -10.29 -4.94 -4.18
N LEU A 23 -11.28 -5.59 -3.57
CA LEU A 23 -11.90 -6.80 -4.11
C LEU A 23 -12.60 -6.51 -5.45
N LEU A 24 -13.42 -5.46 -5.53
CA LEU A 24 -14.11 -5.06 -6.75
C LEU A 24 -13.14 -4.66 -7.86
N PHE A 25 -12.03 -3.98 -7.51
CA PHE A 25 -10.97 -3.69 -8.48
C PHE A 25 -10.38 -4.97 -9.06
N TYR A 26 -10.01 -5.94 -8.21
CA TYR A 26 -9.48 -7.21 -8.69
C TYR A 26 -10.50 -7.94 -9.56
N ILE A 27 -11.75 -8.11 -9.10
CA ILE A 27 -12.81 -8.78 -9.87
C ILE A 27 -13.02 -8.08 -11.23
N SER A 28 -13.05 -6.75 -11.27
CA SER A 28 -13.21 -5.99 -12.52
C SER A 28 -12.01 -6.14 -13.45
N PHE A 29 -10.80 -6.26 -12.91
CA PHE A 29 -9.60 -6.52 -13.70
C PHE A 29 -9.64 -7.96 -14.25
N PHE A 30 -9.97 -8.96 -13.41
CA PHE A 30 -10.14 -10.35 -13.83
C PHE A 30 -11.18 -10.50 -14.95
N ALA A 31 -12.36 -9.87 -14.80
CA ALA A 31 -13.43 -9.93 -15.80
C ALA A 31 -13.04 -9.32 -17.16
N GLN A 32 -12.07 -8.39 -17.21
CA GLN A 32 -11.57 -7.82 -18.47
C GLN A 32 -10.66 -8.78 -19.24
N PHE A 33 -10.00 -9.71 -18.56
CA PHE A 33 -9.03 -10.65 -19.18
C PHE A 33 -9.55 -12.08 -19.29
N ILE A 34 -10.70 -12.40 -18.69
CA ILE A 34 -11.31 -13.74 -18.72
C ILE A 34 -12.51 -13.75 -19.66
N ASN A 35 -12.41 -14.56 -20.71
CA ASN A 35 -13.56 -14.97 -21.48
C ASN A 35 -14.19 -16.20 -20.79
N VAL A 36 -15.30 -15.97 -20.09
CA VAL A 36 -16.00 -16.98 -19.26
C VAL A 36 -16.47 -18.21 -20.08
N GLN A 37 -16.53 -18.09 -21.42
CA GLN A 37 -16.97 -19.16 -22.31
C GLN A 37 -15.82 -20.08 -22.80
N ALA A 38 -14.56 -19.82 -22.44
CA ALA A 38 -13.42 -20.63 -22.87
C ALA A 38 -13.08 -21.74 -21.86
N GLU A 39 -12.88 -22.98 -22.35
CA GLU A 39 -12.58 -24.19 -21.55
C GLU A 39 -11.37 -24.05 -20.59
N HIS A 40 -10.44 -23.13 -20.85
CA HIS A 40 -9.18 -22.98 -20.10
C HIS A 40 -9.09 -21.66 -19.31
N SER A 41 -10.22 -21.15 -18.81
CA SER A 41 -10.30 -19.87 -18.07
C SER A 41 -9.42 -19.78 -16.80
N TRP A 42 -9.07 -20.91 -16.19
CA TRP A 42 -8.23 -20.96 -14.97
C TRP A 42 -6.76 -20.54 -15.21
N MET A 43 -6.22 -20.73 -16.42
CA MET A 43 -4.86 -20.29 -16.75
C MET A 43 -4.75 -18.76 -16.75
N ALA A 44 -5.77 -18.07 -17.26
CA ALA A 44 -5.81 -16.60 -17.24
C ALA A 44 -5.82 -16.06 -15.80
N PHE A 45 -6.52 -16.73 -14.87
CA PHE A 45 -6.49 -16.40 -13.45
C PHE A 45 -5.08 -16.51 -12.85
N ILE A 46 -4.38 -17.61 -13.11
CA ILE A 46 -3.04 -17.84 -12.55
C ILE A 46 -2.03 -16.83 -13.11
N ILE A 47 -2.05 -16.57 -14.43
CA ILE A 47 -1.15 -15.60 -15.06
C ILE A 47 -1.40 -14.22 -14.48
N LEU A 48 -2.66 -13.80 -14.38
CA LEU A 48 -3.01 -12.49 -13.84
C LEU A 48 -2.64 -12.35 -12.36
N ALA A 49 -2.88 -13.38 -11.55
CA ALA A 49 -2.44 -13.42 -10.15
C ALA A 49 -0.91 -13.33 -10.03
N ALA A 50 -0.17 -14.05 -10.88
CA ALA A 50 1.29 -14.01 -10.91
C ALA A 50 1.82 -12.62 -11.29
N VAL A 51 1.23 -11.97 -12.29
CA VAL A 51 1.60 -10.59 -12.70
C VAL A 51 1.35 -9.60 -11.56
N MET A 52 0.16 -9.63 -10.94
CA MET A 52 -0.15 -8.76 -9.80
C MET A 52 0.79 -9.00 -8.61
N PHE A 53 1.11 -10.25 -8.32
CA PHE A 53 2.06 -10.61 -7.28
C PHE A 53 3.47 -10.11 -7.58
N ALA A 54 3.94 -10.26 -8.82
CA ALA A 54 5.24 -9.76 -9.26
C ALA A 54 5.32 -8.23 -9.16
N ILE A 55 4.29 -7.51 -9.62
CA ILE A 55 4.21 -6.04 -9.49
C ILE A 55 4.26 -5.64 -8.01
N THR A 56 3.50 -6.33 -7.16
CA THR A 56 3.47 -6.08 -5.72
C THR A 56 4.85 -6.28 -5.08
N LEU A 57 5.52 -7.39 -5.39
CA LEU A 57 6.88 -7.67 -4.90
C LEU A 57 7.88 -6.62 -5.37
N VAL A 58 7.85 -6.24 -6.65
CA VAL A 58 8.72 -5.20 -7.19
C VAL A 58 8.45 -3.86 -6.53
N TYR A 59 7.19 -3.49 -6.35
CA TYR A 59 6.79 -2.24 -5.72
C TYR A 59 7.25 -2.18 -4.26
N PHE A 60 6.95 -3.20 -3.45
CA PHE A 60 7.39 -3.25 -2.05
C PHE A 60 8.90 -3.34 -1.93
N GLY A 61 9.56 -4.15 -2.76
CA GLY A 61 11.01 -4.26 -2.79
C GLY A 61 11.67 -2.92 -3.13
N PHE A 62 11.16 -2.23 -4.14
CA PHE A 62 11.60 -0.88 -4.51
C PHE A 62 11.36 0.11 -3.37
N LEU A 63 10.19 0.09 -2.73
CA LEU A 63 9.85 0.98 -1.63
C LEU A 63 10.77 0.78 -0.41
N VAL A 64 11.05 -0.47 -0.04
CA VAL A 64 11.98 -0.81 1.04
C VAL A 64 13.41 -0.43 0.66
N PHE A 65 13.85 -0.71 -0.57
CA PHE A 65 15.19 -0.37 -1.04
C PHE A 65 15.39 1.15 -1.11
N CYS A 66 14.48 1.90 -1.74
CA CYS A 66 14.52 3.36 -1.76
C CYS A 66 14.41 3.94 -0.36
N GLY A 67 13.53 3.40 0.49
CA GLY A 67 13.37 3.85 1.88
C GLY A 67 14.65 3.66 2.68
N SER A 68 15.26 2.49 2.63
CA SER A 68 16.52 2.19 3.31
C SER A 68 17.71 2.95 2.73
N TYR A 69 17.80 3.10 1.41
CA TYR A 69 18.81 3.91 0.73
C TYR A 69 18.68 5.37 1.14
N LEU A 70 17.47 5.94 1.10
CA LEU A 70 17.20 7.30 1.52
C LEU A 70 17.54 7.45 3.00
N LEU A 71 17.05 6.58 3.89
CA LEU A 71 17.40 6.60 5.31
C LEU A 71 18.92 6.55 5.54
N SER A 72 19.66 5.71 4.81
CA SER A 72 21.12 5.60 4.96
C SER A 72 21.83 6.90 4.56
N ARG A 73 21.39 7.56 3.49
CA ARG A 73 21.89 8.87 3.04
C ARG A 73 21.50 10.00 3.99
N LEU A 74 20.27 9.96 4.53
CA LEU A 74 19.77 10.88 5.55
C LEU A 74 20.51 10.70 6.89
N LYS A 75 20.93 9.48 7.24
CA LYS A 75 21.70 9.19 8.47
C LYS A 75 23.10 9.79 8.42
N GLY A 76 23.71 9.84 7.24
CA GLY A 76 24.99 10.53 7.02
C GLY A 76 24.89 12.06 7.10
N ASN A 77 23.76 12.65 6.69
CA ASN A 77 23.51 14.10 6.73
C ASN A 77 22.29 14.45 7.60
N ARG A 78 22.54 14.65 8.90
CA ARG A 78 21.55 15.01 9.94
C ARG A 78 20.60 16.16 9.54
N ARG A 79 21.07 17.09 8.70
CA ARG A 79 20.25 18.20 8.13
C ARG A 79 19.17 17.72 7.17
N LEU A 80 19.45 16.72 6.35
CA LEU A 80 18.50 16.22 5.34
C LEU A 80 17.34 15.45 6.01
N SER A 81 17.65 14.67 7.06
CA SER A 81 16.63 14.01 7.89
C SER A 81 15.76 15.04 8.62
N ALA A 82 16.36 16.11 9.12
CA ALA A 82 15.64 17.23 9.74
C ALA A 82 14.71 17.95 8.74
N ILE A 83 15.15 18.16 7.49
CA ILE A 83 14.31 18.74 6.43
C ILE A 83 13.14 17.83 6.09
N GLY A 84 13.36 16.51 5.96
CA GLY A 84 12.28 15.55 5.71
C GLY A 84 11.22 15.58 6.81
N ASN A 85 11.63 15.56 8.08
CA ASN A 85 10.70 15.66 9.21
C ASN A 85 10.03 17.04 9.29
N ALA A 86 10.73 18.12 8.97
CA ALA A 86 10.16 19.47 8.96
C ALA A 86 9.11 19.63 7.84
N LEU A 87 9.34 19.05 6.65
CA LEU A 87 8.36 19.04 5.56
C LEU A 87 7.12 18.25 5.95
N VAL A 88 7.28 17.07 6.55
CA VAL A 88 6.16 16.26 7.06
C VAL A 88 5.38 17.06 8.11
N GLY A 89 6.06 17.69 9.07
CA GLY A 89 5.44 18.56 10.07
C GLY A 89 4.69 19.74 9.44
N MET A 90 5.27 20.37 8.41
CA MET A 90 4.63 21.46 7.67
C MET A 90 3.38 20.99 6.93
N PHE A 91 3.40 19.80 6.31
CA PHE A 91 2.21 19.22 5.70
C PHE A 91 1.12 18.95 6.73
N PHE A 92 1.47 18.41 7.90
CA PHE A 92 0.50 18.19 8.99
C PHE A 92 -0.10 19.50 9.50
N ILE A 93 0.71 20.54 9.69
CA ILE A 93 0.23 21.87 10.08
C ILE A 93 -0.67 22.45 8.98
N GLY A 94 -0.30 22.31 7.70
CA GLY A 94 -1.12 22.73 6.57
C GLY A 94 -2.45 21.98 6.48
N PHE A 95 -2.44 20.66 6.71
CA PHE A 95 -3.66 19.85 6.79
C PHE A 95 -4.53 20.26 7.98
N ALA A 96 -3.94 20.49 9.15
CA ALA A 96 -4.66 20.96 10.33
C ALA A 96 -5.28 22.35 10.11
N ALA A 97 -4.54 23.27 9.47
CA ALA A 97 -5.04 24.58 9.09
C ALA A 97 -6.19 24.47 8.07
N ARG A 98 -6.05 23.61 7.05
CA ARG A 98 -7.14 23.37 6.09
C ARG A 98 -8.36 22.78 6.79
N LEU A 99 -8.17 21.83 7.70
CA LEU A 99 -9.25 21.23 8.47
C LEU A 99 -9.95 22.27 9.36
N ALA A 100 -9.18 23.11 10.06
CA ALA A 100 -9.72 24.21 10.85
C ALA A 100 -10.53 25.18 9.99
N SER A 101 -10.01 25.57 8.82
CA SER A 101 -10.74 26.45 7.88
C SER A 101 -11.96 25.80 7.23
N ALA A 102 -11.98 24.47 7.09
CA ALA A 102 -13.09 23.73 6.50
C ALA A 102 -14.17 23.38 7.54
N THR A 103 -13.83 23.40 8.83
CA THR A 103 -14.78 23.20 9.93
C THR A 103 -15.33 24.51 10.51
N SER A 104 -14.83 25.66 10.03
CA SER A 104 -15.33 27.02 10.31
C SER A 104 -16.36 27.43 9.27
#